data_AF-U7NWG8-F1
#
_entry.id   AF-U7NWG8-F1
#
_cell.length_a   1.000
_cell.length_b   1.000
_cell.length_c   1.000
_cell.angle_alpha   90.00
_cell.angle_beta   90.00
_cell.angle_gamma   90.00
#
_symmetry.space_group_name_H-M   'P 1'
#
loop_
_entity.id
_entity.type
_entity.pdbx_description
1 polymer ?
#
loop_
_entity_poly.entity_id
_entity_poly.type
_entity_poly.pdbx_seq_one_letter_code
_entity_poly.pdbx_strand_id
1 'polypeptide(L)'
;MLKGLALALTVLLALLQYRLWLGQGGIEELAEVRERVASLEAANQPLRDRNARLAAEVLDLKTGLDAIEERARSDIGMVRTDEQFFWVPDVAVEAEPVVNPLPATELEARR
;
A
#
# COMPACT_ATOMS: atom_id res chain seq x y z
N MET A 1 -53.83 -17.33 -42.54
CA MET A 1 -52.47 -16.87 -42.91
C MET A 1 -51.70 -16.37 -41.69
N LEU A 2 -52.24 -15.45 -40.88
CA LEU A 2 -51.59 -14.90 -39.67
C LEU A 2 -51.14 -15.95 -38.61
N LYS A 3 -51.90 -17.04 -38.42
CA LYS A 3 -51.61 -18.08 -37.42
C LYS A 3 -50.29 -18.84 -37.67
N GLY A 4 -49.92 -19.06 -38.94
CA GLY A 4 -48.66 -19.72 -39.30
C GLY A 4 -47.44 -18.82 -39.06
N LEU A 5 -47.57 -17.53 -39.35
CA LEU A 5 -46.53 -16.54 -39.07
C LEU A 5 -46.31 -16.36 -37.56
N ALA A 6 -47.40 -16.32 -36.79
CA ALA A 6 -47.32 -16.26 -35.33
C ALA A 6 -46.60 -17.48 -34.73
N LEU A 7 -46.88 -18.68 -35.26
CA LEU A 7 -46.20 -19.90 -34.82
C LEU A 7 -44.71 -19.87 -35.16
N ALA A 8 -44.35 -19.46 -36.38
CA ALA A 8 -42.94 -19.34 -36.79
C ALA A 8 -42.18 -18.31 -35.95
N LEU A 9 -42.77 -17.14 -35.66
CA LEU A 9 -42.20 -16.14 -34.78
C LEU A 9 -42.01 -16.66 -33.35
N THR A 10 -42.98 -17.43 -32.85
CA THR A 10 -42.88 -18.02 -31.50
C THR A 10 -41.76 -19.05 -31.41
N VAL A 11 -41.62 -19.90 -32.43
CA VAL A 11 -40.52 -20.88 -32.51
C VAL A 11 -39.17 -20.17 -32.63
N LEU A 12 -39.06 -19.14 -33.46
CA LEU A 12 -37.84 -18.34 -33.59
C LEU A 12 -37.47 -17.65 -32.27
N LEU A 13 -38.46 -17.08 -31.58
CA LEU A 13 -38.28 -16.45 -30.29
C LEU A 13 -37.79 -17.48 -29.25
N ALA A 14 -38.43 -18.65 -29.17
CA ALA A 14 -38.03 -19.72 -28.26
C ALA A 14 -36.60 -20.20 -28.54
N LEU A 15 -36.22 -20.33 -29.81
CA LEU A 15 -34.86 -20.69 -30.20
C LEU A 15 -33.83 -19.64 -29.75
N LEU A 16 -34.18 -18.35 -29.87
CA LEU A 16 -33.31 -17.25 -29.45
C LEU A 16 -33.19 -17.17 -27.93
N GLN A 17 -34.30 -17.39 -27.19
CA GLN A 17 -34.28 -17.49 -25.73
C GLN A 17 -33.42 -18.67 -25.27
N TYR A 18 -33.58 -19.84 -25.90
CA TYR A 18 -32.75 -21.01 -25.61
C TYR A 18 -31.27 -20.74 -25.89
N ARG A 19 -30.95 -20.10 -27.02
CA ARG A 19 -29.58 -19.69 -27.36
C ARG A 19 -29.03 -18.63 -26.40
N LEU A 20 -29.87 -17.81 -25.79
CA LEU A 20 -29.43 -16.84 -24.78
C LEU A 20 -29.09 -17.53 -23.45
N TRP A 21 -29.80 -18.61 -23.11
CA TRP A 21 -29.56 -19.38 -21.89
C TRP A 21 -28.38 -20.35 -22.02
N LEU A 22 -28.16 -20.94 -23.21
CA LEU A 22 -27.09 -21.93 -23.50
C LEU A 22 -25.97 -21.40 -24.42
N GLY A 23 -25.99 -20.12 -24.80
CA GLY A 23 -24.99 -19.52 -25.69
C GLY A 23 -23.70 -19.12 -24.97
N GLN A 24 -22.64 -18.93 -25.75
CA GLN A 24 -21.24 -18.58 -25.39
C GLN A 24 -21.09 -17.25 -24.60
N GLY A 25 -21.72 -17.18 -23.44
CA GLY A 25 -21.80 -16.01 -22.56
C GLY A 25 -22.93 -16.10 -21.51
N GLY A 26 -23.60 -17.26 -21.42
CA GLY A 26 -24.63 -17.56 -20.43
C GLY A 26 -24.08 -17.82 -19.01
N ILE A 27 -25.02 -18.04 -18.09
CA ILE A 27 -24.82 -18.20 -16.64
C ILE A 27 -23.75 -19.26 -16.30
N GLU A 28 -23.59 -20.26 -17.16
CA GLU A 28 -22.64 -21.36 -17.02
C GLU A 28 -21.18 -20.91 -17.20
N GLU A 29 -20.90 -20.07 -18.20
CA GLU A 29 -19.56 -19.53 -18.43
C GLU A 29 -19.18 -18.50 -17.35
N LEU A 30 -20.15 -17.75 -16.83
CA LEU A 30 -19.95 -16.87 -15.68
C LEU A 30 -19.69 -17.67 -14.39
N ALA A 31 -20.30 -18.85 -14.22
CA ALA A 31 -20.05 -19.73 -13.09
C ALA A 31 -18.63 -20.31 -13.15
N GLU A 32 -18.19 -20.77 -14.32
CA GLU A 32 -16.84 -21.32 -14.51
C GLU A 32 -15.76 -20.23 -14.34
N VAL A 33 -15.99 -19.02 -14.87
CA VAL A 33 -15.07 -17.89 -14.67
C VAL A 33 -15.04 -17.43 -13.20
N ARG A 34 -16.19 -17.41 -12.51
CA ARG A 34 -16.23 -17.09 -11.06
C ARG A 34 -15.52 -18.14 -10.22
N GLU A 35 -15.65 -19.42 -10.54
CA GLU A 35 -14.98 -20.52 -9.84
C GLU A 35 -13.46 -20.42 -10.03
N ARG A 36 -13.00 -20.12 -11.25
CA ARG A 36 -11.57 -19.89 -11.54
C ARG A 36 -11.03 -18.68 -10.77
N VAL A 37 -11.77 -17.56 -10.72
CA VAL A 37 -11.37 -16.38 -9.93
C VAL A 37 -11.29 -16.71 -8.44
N ALA A 38 -12.28 -17.42 -7.89
CA ALA A 38 -12.28 -17.82 -6.48
C ALA A 38 -11.09 -18.72 -6.13
N SER A 39 -10.73 -19.66 -7.02
CA SER A 39 -9.56 -20.53 -6.81
C SER A 39 -8.23 -19.77 -6.82
N LEU A 40 -8.08 -18.79 -7.72
CA LEU A 40 -6.88 -17.97 -7.84
C LEU A 40 -6.75 -16.98 -6.68
N GLU A 41 -7.87 -16.50 -6.14
CA GLU A 41 -7.91 -15.59 -4.99
C GLU A 41 -7.59 -16.33 -3.68
N ALA A 42 -8.12 -17.55 -3.51
CA ALA A 42 -7.77 -18.42 -2.39
C ALA A 42 -6.28 -18.81 -2.37
N ALA A 43 -5.66 -19.01 -3.55
CA ALA A 43 -4.23 -19.28 -3.65
C ALA A 43 -3.36 -18.04 -3.40
N ASN A 44 -3.86 -16.84 -3.72
CA ASN A 44 -3.11 -15.58 -3.56
C ASN A 44 -3.14 -15.02 -2.13
N GLN A 45 -4.21 -15.26 -1.37
CA GLN A 45 -4.31 -14.81 0.04
C GLN A 45 -3.09 -15.18 0.89
N PRO A 46 -2.66 -16.46 0.99
CA PRO A 46 -1.53 -16.82 1.84
C PRO A 46 -0.20 -16.23 1.36
N LEU A 47 -0.06 -15.95 0.06
CA LEU A 47 1.13 -15.30 -0.49
C LEU A 47 1.17 -13.81 -0.15
N ARG A 48 0.02 -13.14 -0.18
CA ARG A 48 -0.11 -11.72 0.22
C ARG A 48 0.17 -11.52 1.70
N ASP A 49 -0.34 -12.39 2.56
CA ASP A 49 -0.11 -12.29 4.00
C ASP A 49 1.36 -12.49 4.37
N ARG A 50 2.02 -13.46 3.72
CA ARG A 50 3.48 -13.66 3.87
C ARG A 50 4.27 -12.46 3.36
N ASN A 51 3.89 -11.90 2.22
CA ASN A 51 4.57 -10.74 1.67
C ASN A 51 4.43 -9.51 2.59
N ALA A 52 3.22 -9.28 3.12
CA ALA A 52 2.97 -8.21 4.09
C ALA A 52 3.80 -8.39 5.37
N ARG A 53 3.91 -9.62 5.88
CA ARG A 53 4.75 -9.93 7.03
C ARG A 53 6.23 -9.71 6.74
N LEU A 54 6.73 -10.20 5.61
CA LEU A 54 8.12 -10.02 5.20
C LEU A 54 8.45 -8.54 4.98
N ALA A 55 7.53 -7.76 4.41
CA ALA A 55 7.69 -6.32 4.25
C ALA A 55 7.79 -5.59 5.60
N ALA A 56 6.98 -6.00 6.58
CA ALA A 56 7.07 -5.48 7.94
C ALA A 56 8.40 -5.87 8.62
N GLU A 57 8.85 -7.11 8.46
CA GLU A 57 10.15 -7.58 8.98
C GLU A 57 11.31 -6.79 8.34
N VAL A 58 11.29 -6.55 7.02
CA VAL A 58 12.31 -5.75 6.34
C VAL A 58 12.31 -4.30 6.82
N LEU A 59 11.14 -3.70 7.05
CA LEU A 59 11.03 -2.34 7.56
C LEU A 59 11.57 -2.22 8.99
N ASP A 60 11.29 -3.20 9.84
CA ASP A 60 11.80 -3.27 11.22
C ASP A 60 13.32 -3.45 11.24
N LEU A 61 13.87 -4.37 10.44
CA LEU A 61 15.32 -4.56 10.31
C LEU A 61 16.02 -3.27 9.83
N LYS A 62 15.44 -2.58 8.85
CA LYS A 62 16.01 -1.33 8.32
C LYS A 62 16.01 -0.22 9.37
N THR A 63 14.88 -0.06 10.08
CA THR A 63 14.75 0.94 11.15
C THR A 63 15.68 0.64 12.32
N GLY A 64 15.84 -0.65 12.67
CA GLY A 64 16.80 -1.10 13.67
C GLY A 64 18.26 -0.81 13.28
N LEU A 65 18.63 -1.03 12.02
CA LEU A 65 19.96 -0.68 11.52
C LEU A 65 20.20 0.84 11.53
N ASP A 66 19.23 1.62 11.07
CA ASP A 66 19.33 3.08 11.02
C ASP A 66 19.53 3.66 12.44
N ALA A 67 18.84 3.12 13.44
CA ALA A 67 19.01 3.53 14.85
C ALA A 67 20.40 3.18 15.42
N ILE A 68 20.96 2.04 15.03
CA ILE A 68 22.32 1.63 15.44
C ILE A 68 23.37 2.50 14.74
N GLU A 69 23.17 2.82 13.47
CA GLU A 69 24.07 3.68 12.70
C GLU A 69 24.11 5.11 13.24
N GLU A 70 22.97 5.69 13.59
CA GLU A 70 22.90 7.03 14.21
C GLU A 70 23.69 7.06 15.54
N ARG A 71 23.57 5.99 16.33
CA ARG A 71 24.34 5.84 17.57
C ARG A 71 25.83 5.71 17.32
N ALA A 72 26.24 4.93 16.31
CA ALA A 72 27.64 4.78 15.97
C ALA A 72 28.27 6.07 15.41
N ARG A 73 27.51 6.86 14.64
CA ARG A 73 27.92 8.20 14.20
C ARG A 73 28.09 9.14 15.38
N SER A 74 27.16 9.12 16.34
CA SER A 74 27.18 10.00 17.51
C SER A 74 28.25 9.65 18.53
N ASP A 75 28.44 8.36 18.83
CA ASP A 75 29.28 7.92 19.96
C ASP A 75 30.76 7.79 19.58
N ILE A 76 31.06 7.34 18.35
CA ILE A 76 32.44 7.06 17.91
C ILE A 76 32.85 7.77 16.62
N GLY A 77 31.98 8.62 16.06
CA GLY A 77 32.25 9.30 14.79
C GLY A 77 32.42 8.31 13.64
N MET A 78 31.65 7.22 13.63
CA MET A 78 31.72 6.22 12.56
C MET A 78 31.46 6.89 11.21
N VAL A 79 32.35 6.63 10.25
CA VAL A 79 32.20 7.06 8.86
C VAL A 79 32.13 5.81 7.96
N ARG A 80 31.12 5.72 7.09
CA ARG A 80 31.00 4.63 6.10
C ARG A 80 32.16 4.68 5.08
N THR A 81 32.45 3.54 4.46
CA THR A 81 33.56 3.41 3.50
C THR A 81 33.35 4.22 2.22
N ASP A 82 32.09 4.53 1.87
CA ASP A 82 31.68 5.25 0.67
C ASP A 82 31.30 6.73 0.90
N GLU A 83 31.48 7.26 2.12
CA GLU A 83 31.13 8.65 2.43
C GLU A 83 32.37 9.54 2.67
N GLN A 84 32.32 10.78 2.18
CA GLN A 84 33.39 11.77 2.34
C GLN A 84 33.12 12.60 3.61
N PHE A 85 33.85 12.34 4.69
CA PHE A 85 33.72 13.10 5.93
C PHE A 85 34.47 14.44 5.83
N PHE A 86 33.74 15.55 5.96
CA PHE A 86 34.32 16.88 6.03
C PHE A 86 34.34 17.34 7.49
N TRP A 87 35.53 17.39 8.09
CA TRP A 87 35.73 18.05 9.36
C TRP A 87 36.16 19.50 9.09
N VAL A 88 35.43 20.47 9.65
CA VAL A 88 35.75 21.89 9.52
C VAL A 88 36.22 22.42 10.88
N PRO A 89 37.52 22.47 11.16
CA PRO A 89 38.06 23.23 12.27
C PRO A 89 37.80 24.73 12.05
N ASP A 90 37.56 25.48 13.12
CA ASP A 90 37.27 26.94 13.13
C ASP A 90 35.87 27.43 12.73
N VAL A 91 34.87 26.54 12.67
CA VAL A 91 33.48 27.02 12.80
C VAL A 91 33.14 27.03 14.29
N ALA A 92 33.31 28.19 14.92
CA ALA A 92 32.53 28.49 16.11
C ALA A 92 31.07 28.40 15.66
N VAL A 93 30.40 27.28 16.00
CA VAL A 93 28.94 27.30 16.10
C VAL A 93 28.70 28.28 17.23
N GLU A 94 28.57 29.55 16.88
CA GLU A 94 27.95 30.53 17.74
C GLU A 94 26.57 29.95 18.01
N ALA A 95 26.47 29.21 19.11
CA ALA A 95 25.24 29.08 19.83
C ALA A 95 24.87 30.51 20.21
N GLU A 96 24.29 31.24 19.25
CA GLU A 96 23.35 32.31 19.53
C GLU A 96 22.53 31.76 20.68
N PRO A 97 22.63 32.35 21.88
CA PRO A 97 21.87 31.84 22.99
C PRO A 97 20.44 31.92 22.48
N VAL A 98 19.78 30.78 22.36
CA VAL A 98 18.33 30.78 22.21
C VAL A 98 17.88 31.49 23.46
N VAL A 99 17.63 32.79 23.31
CA VAL A 99 17.06 33.64 24.33
C VAL A 99 15.73 33.00 24.57
N ASN A 100 15.67 32.16 25.59
CA ASN A 100 14.43 31.62 26.09
C ASN A 100 13.54 32.84 26.30
N PRO A 101 12.43 33.00 25.54
CA PRO A 101 11.57 34.13 25.74
C PRO A 101 11.21 34.14 27.22
N LEU A 102 11.51 35.28 27.86
CA LEU A 102 11.35 35.49 29.29
C LEU A 102 10.09 34.77 29.78
N PRO A 103 10.16 33.96 30.86
CA PRO A 103 8.96 33.40 31.44
C PRO A 103 8.01 34.56 31.75
N ALA A 104 6.76 34.43 31.30
CA ALA A 104 5.72 35.45 31.42
C ALA A 104 5.25 35.61 32.88
N THR A 105 6.17 36.01 33.78
CA THR A 105 5.94 36.06 35.22
C THR A 105 6.32 37.39 35.87
N GLU A 106 6.68 38.42 35.10
CA GLU A 106 7.02 39.74 35.68
C GLU A 106 5.97 40.84 35.43
N LEU A 107 4.87 40.58 34.71
CA LEU A 107 3.81 41.59 34.51
C LEU A 107 2.70 41.60 35.58
N GLU A 108 2.68 40.65 36.53
CA GLU A 108 1.63 40.60 37.56
C GLU A 108 2.05 41.21 38.92
N ALA A 109 3.34 41.50 39.15
CA ALA A 109 3.81 42.02 40.44
C ALA A 109 3.80 43.57 40.56
N ARG A 110 3.20 44.28 39.60
CA ARG A 110 3.02 45.75 39.62
C ARG A 110 1.55 46.18 39.55
N ARG A 111 0.68 45.52 40.31
CA ARG A 111 -0.64 46.04 40.71
C ARG A 111 -0.76 46.08 42.22
#